data_AF-A0A327KWG1-F1
#
_entry.id   AF-A0A327KWG1-F1
#
_cell.length_a   1.000
_cell.length_b   1.000
_cell.length_c   1.000
_cell.angle_alpha   90.00
_cell.angle_beta   90.00
_cell.angle_gamma   90.00
#
_symmetry.space_group_name_H-M   'P 1'
#
loop_
_entity.id
_entity.type
_entity.pdbx_description
1 polymer ?
#
loop_
_entity_poly.entity_id
_entity_poly.type
_entity_poly.pdbx_seq_one_letter_code
_entity_poly.pdbx_strand_id
1 'polypeptide(L)'
;MKALILYTVFVVIGAVISAVIGYYAEREISEAVGLVVFLSLFFLNFAVSWVAVILVIDRSLSNAYGRAEQIAIERQGRAAISGRAG
;
A
#
# COMPACT_ATOMS: atom_id res chain seq x y z
N MET A 1 16.85 12.36 -0.81
CA MET A 1 17.52 11.15 -1.36
C MET A 1 16.76 9.86 -1.02
N LYS A 2 16.57 9.49 0.25
CA LYS A 2 15.94 8.20 0.64
C LYS A 2 14.53 7.97 0.05
N ALA A 3 13.70 9.01 0.01
CA ALA A 3 12.35 8.95 -0.57
C ALA A 3 12.37 8.62 -2.08
N LEU A 4 13.28 9.25 -2.81
CA LEU A 4 13.45 9.00 -4.25
C LEU A 4 13.94 7.57 -4.50
N ILE A 5 14.88 7.07 -3.70
CA ILE A 5 15.35 5.68 -3.84
C ILE A 5 14.21 4.70 -3.60
N LEU A 6 13.43 4.89 -2.52
CA LEU A 6 12.29 4.03 -2.21
C LEU A 6 11.22 4.10 -3.30
N TYR A 7 10.93 5.30 -3.81
CA TYR A 7 10.02 5.50 -4.93
C TYR A 7 10.48 4.74 -6.17
N THR A 8 11.76 4.88 -6.54
CA THR A 8 12.33 4.17 -7.69
C THR A 8 12.21 2.65 -7.52
N VAL A 9 12.48 2.12 -6.32
CA VAL A 9 12.32 0.69 -6.04
C VAL A 9 10.88 0.23 -6.27
N PHE A 10 9.88 0.94 -5.73
CA PHE A 10 8.48 0.59 -5.96
C PHE A 10 8.09 0.68 -7.44
N VAL A 11 8.52 1.73 -8.14
CA VAL A 11 8.24 1.90 -9.56
C VAL A 11 8.83 0.76 -10.38
N VAL A 12 10.08 0.35 -10.11
CA VAL A 12 10.74 -0.76 -10.81
C VAL A 12 9.99 -2.08 -10.58
N ILE A 13 9.61 -2.37 -9.33
CA ILE A 13 8.85 -3.58 -9.01
C ILE A 13 7.49 -3.58 -9.74
N GLY A 14 6.76 -2.48 -9.66
CA GLY A 14 5.46 -2.37 -10.33
C GLY A 14 5.56 -2.39 -11.86
N ALA A 15 6.66 -1.91 -12.45
CA ALA A 15 6.90 -2.02 -13.88
C ALA A 15 7.10 -3.48 -14.32
N VAL A 16 7.87 -4.25 -13.56
CA VAL A 16 8.04 -5.70 -13.80
C VAL A 16 6.70 -6.43 -13.68
N ILE A 17 5.92 -6.15 -12.63
CA ILE A 17 4.58 -6.74 -12.44
C ILE A 17 3.65 -6.37 -13.62
N SER A 18 3.65 -5.10 -14.04
CA SER A 18 2.83 -4.64 -15.16
C SER A 18 3.20 -5.37 -16.45
N ALA A 19 4.51 -5.54 -16.73
CA ALA A 19 4.98 -6.27 -17.90
C ALA A 19 4.56 -7.74 -17.88
N VAL A 20 4.69 -8.41 -16.73
CA VAL A 20 4.26 -9.81 -16.56
C VAL A 20 2.76 -9.95 -16.79
N ILE A 21 1.94 -9.09 -16.18
CA ILE A 21 0.47 -9.15 -16.34
C ILE A 21 0.06 -8.83 -17.79
N GLY A 22 0.68 -7.81 -18.40
CA GLY A 22 0.45 -7.45 -19.79
C GLY A 22 0.76 -8.60 -20.74
N TYR A 23 1.88 -9.30 -20.52
CA TYR A 23 2.26 -10.49 -21.29
C TYR A 23 1.24 -11.63 -21.17
N TYR A 24 0.73 -11.90 -19.96
CA TYR A 24 -0.33 -12.89 -19.79
C TYR A 24 -1.62 -12.48 -20.51
N ALA A 25 -2.03 -11.22 -20.42
CA ALA A 25 -3.22 -10.71 -21.10
C ALA A 25 -3.08 -10.75 -22.64
N GLU A 26 -1.88 -10.48 -23.16
CA GLU A 26 -1.55 -10.62 -24.57
C GLU A 26 -1.75 -12.05 -25.06
N ARG A 27 -1.23 -13.04 -24.31
CA ARG A 27 -1.30 -14.45 -24.68
C ARG A 27 -2.72 -15.02 -24.66
N GLU A 28 -3.54 -14.61 -23.70
CA GLU A 28 -4.86 -15.20 -23.48
C GLU A 28 -5.98 -14.53 -24.29
N ILE A 29 -5.81 -13.25 -24.67
CA ILE A 29 -6.89 -12.45 -25.25
C ILE A 29 -6.49 -11.90 -26.62
N SER A 30 -5.58 -10.93 -26.64
CA SER A 30 -5.01 -10.36 -27.87
C SER A 30 -3.88 -9.38 -27.53
N GLU A 31 -3.04 -9.10 -28.52
CA GLU A 31 -1.96 -8.10 -28.43
C GLU A 31 -2.46 -6.71 -28.01
N ALA A 32 -3.58 -6.25 -28.57
CA ALA A 32 -4.16 -4.96 -28.21
C ALA A 32 -4.60 -4.91 -26.74
N VAL A 33 -5.18 -5.98 -26.22
CA VAL A 33 -5.60 -6.06 -24.81
C VAL A 33 -4.38 -6.11 -23.89
N GLY A 34 -3.37 -6.91 -24.22
CA GLY A 34 -2.12 -6.95 -23.46
C GLY A 34 -1.44 -5.60 -23.36
N LEU A 35 -1.38 -4.87 -24.48
CA LEU A 35 -0.85 -3.51 -24.53
C LEU A 35 -1.63 -2.55 -23.63
N VAL A 36 -2.97 -2.51 -23.75
CA VAL A 36 -3.82 -1.64 -22.93
C VAL A 36 -3.67 -1.96 -21.44
N VAL A 37 -3.65 -3.24 -21.07
CA VAL A 37 -3.46 -3.68 -19.68
C VAL A 37 -2.09 -3.26 -19.16
N PHE A 38 -1.02 -3.49 -19.94
CA PHE A 38 0.34 -3.09 -19.59
C PHE A 38 0.43 -1.58 -19.34
N LEU A 39 -0.02 -0.74 -20.29
CA LEU A 39 0.05 0.71 -20.13
C LEU A 39 -0.75 1.18 -18.92
N SER A 40 -1.97 0.65 -18.74
CA SER A 40 -2.84 1.03 -17.63
C SER A 40 -2.18 0.77 -16.28
N LEU A 41 -1.63 -0.43 -16.10
CA LEU A 41 -0.94 -0.82 -14.87
C LEU A 41 0.37 -0.06 -14.70
N PHE A 42 1.13 0.15 -15.77
CA PHE A 42 2.38 0.88 -15.75
C PHE A 42 2.18 2.34 -15.32
N PHE A 43 1.15 3.02 -15.83
CA PHE A 43 0.85 4.40 -15.42
C PHE A 43 0.25 4.47 -14.01
N LEU A 44 -0.64 3.54 -13.66
CA LEU A 44 -1.22 3.46 -12.32
C LEU A 44 -0.13 3.22 -11.25
N ASN A 45 0.90 2.45 -11.59
CA ASN A 45 2.03 2.16 -10.72
C ASN A 45 2.75 3.44 -10.23
N PHE A 46 2.84 4.51 -11.03
CA PHE A 46 3.46 5.76 -10.56
C PHE A 46 2.68 6.40 -9.42
N ALA A 47 1.35 6.44 -9.52
CA ALA A 47 0.47 6.98 -8.48
C ALA A 47 0.48 6.11 -7.22
N VAL A 48 0.37 4.79 -7.39
CA VAL A 48 0.40 3.83 -6.28
C VAL A 48 1.75 3.86 -5.56
N SER A 49 2.86 3.88 -6.32
CA SER A 49 4.21 3.99 -5.75
C SER A 49 4.40 5.29 -4.98
N TRP A 50 3.85 6.40 -5.47
CA TRP A 50 3.93 7.68 -4.77
C TRP A 50 3.19 7.64 -3.42
N VAL A 51 1.95 7.13 -3.43
CA VAL A 51 1.17 6.96 -2.20
C VAL A 51 1.87 6.02 -1.23
N ALA A 52 2.40 4.89 -1.70
CA ALA A 52 3.13 3.92 -0.89
C ALA A 52 4.34 4.56 -0.20
N VAL A 53 5.11 5.39 -0.92
CA VAL A 53 6.26 6.11 -0.33
C VAL A 53 5.83 7.05 0.78
N ILE A 54 4.75 7.82 0.59
CA ILE A 54 4.21 8.71 1.63
C ILE A 54 3.85 7.89 2.88
N LEU A 55 3.10 6.80 2.70
CA LEU A 55 2.68 5.94 3.82
C LEU A 55 3.86 5.36 4.60
N VAL A 56 4.93 4.96 3.90
CA VAL A 56 6.14 4.39 4.51
C VAL A 56 6.95 5.45 5.25
N ILE A 57 7.15 6.62 4.64
CA ILE A 57 7.95 7.70 5.23
C ILE A 57 7.24 8.31 6.43
N ASP A 58 5.96 8.60 6.31
CA ASP A 58 5.16 9.22 7.39
C ASP A 58 4.88 8.25 8.54
N ARG A 59 5.25 6.97 8.40
CA ARG A 59 4.87 5.86 9.30
C ARG A 59 3.37 5.85 9.59
N SER A 60 2.56 6.37 8.67
CA SER A 60 1.13 6.61 8.87
C SER A 60 0.39 5.33 9.25
N LEU A 61 0.78 4.21 8.63
CA LEU A 61 0.25 2.88 8.94
C LEU A 61 0.58 2.44 10.38
N SER A 62 1.83 2.59 10.83
CA SER A 62 2.24 2.24 12.20
C SER A 62 1.57 3.10 13.27
N ASN A 63 1.39 4.39 12.99
CA ASN A 63 0.71 5.33 13.90
C ASN A 63 -0.81 5.11 13.98
N ALA A 64 -1.42 4.53 12.94
CA ALA A 64 -2.83 4.14 12.97
C ALA A 64 -3.05 2.92 13.88
N TYR A 65 -2.21 1.88 13.75
CA TYR A 65 -2.28 0.71 14.63
C TYR A 65 -1.97 1.05 16.09
N GLY A 66 -0.92 1.82 16.37
CA GLY A 66 -0.57 2.21 17.74
C GLY A 66 -1.66 3.03 18.45
N ARG A 67 -2.35 3.94 17.74
CA ARG A 67 -3.49 4.67 18.31
C ARG A 67 -4.68 3.77 18.59
N ALA A 68 -4.97 2.81 17.71
CA ALA A 68 -6.07 1.87 17.93
C ALA A 68 -5.81 0.99 19.17
N GLU A 69 -4.58 0.51 19.34
CA GLU A 69 -4.17 -0.26 20.52
C GLU A 69 -4.24 0.57 21.81
N GLN A 70 -3.75 1.80 21.78
CA GLN A 70 -3.82 2.70 22.94
C GLN A 70 -5.27 2.98 23.37
N ILE A 71 -6.16 3.24 22.41
CA ILE A 71 -7.60 3.45 22.68
C ILE A 71 -8.23 2.19 23.28
N ALA A 72 -7.85 0.99 22.82
CA ALA A 72 -8.34 -0.27 23.35
C ALA A 72 -7.88 -0.49 24.80
N ILE A 73 -6.61 -0.23 25.10
CA ILE A 73 -6.05 -0.31 26.45
C ILE A 73 -6.73 0.68 27.40
N GLU A 74 -6.94 1.94 26.95
CA GLU A 74 -7.65 2.96 27.75
C GLU A 74 -9.12 2.61 28.00
N ARG A 75 -9.79 1.94 27.05
CA ARG A 75 -11.16 1.43 27.25
C ARG A 75 -11.19 0.29 28.27
N GLN A 76 -10.26 -0.66 28.19
CA GLN A 76 -10.16 -1.76 29.14
C GLN A 76 -9.79 -1.27 30.55
N GLY A 77 -8.85 -0.33 30.66
CA GLY A 77 -8.48 0.31 31.92
C GLY A 77 -9.66 1.02 32.58
N ARG A 78 -10.46 1.77 31.80
CA ARG A 78 -11.69 2.41 32.31
C ARG A 78 -12.73 1.40 32.79
N ALA A 79 -12.96 0.32 32.04
CA ALA A 79 -13.89 -0.75 32.42
C ALA A 79 -13.46 -1.47 33.72
N ALA A 80 -12.16 -1.73 33.88
CA ALA A 80 -11.60 -2.35 35.08
C ALA A 80 -11.70 -1.45 36.32
N ILE A 81 -11.56 -0.14 36.15
CA ILE A 81 -11.71 0.84 37.23
C ILE A 81 -13.20 0.97 37.63
N SER A 82 -14.12 1.04 36.67
CA SER A 82 -15.55 1.10 36.95
C SER A 82 -16.11 -0.18 37.60
N GLY A 83 -15.55 -1.34 37.26
CA GLY A 83 -15.96 -2.62 37.86
C GLY A 83 -15.40 -2.88 39.27
N ARG A 84 -14.39 -2.13 39.71
CA ARG A 84 -13.83 -2.19 41.08
C ARG A 84 -14.48 -1.21 42.06
N ALA A 85 -15.30 -0.30 41.57
CA ALA A 85 -15.93 0.78 42.35
C ALA A 85 -17.39 0.50 42.74
N GLY A 86 -17.90 -0.71 42.49
CA GLY A 86 -19.20 -1.21 42.96
C GLY A 86 -19.02 -2.42 43.87
#